data_AF-A0A6P6N2Q3-F1
#
_entry.id   AF-A0A6P6N2Q3-F1
#
_cell.length_a   1.000
_cell.length_b   1.000
_cell.length_c   1.000
_cell.angle_alpha   90.00
_cell.angle_beta   90.00
_cell.angle_gamma   90.00
#
_symmetry.space_group_name_H-M   'P 1'
#
loop_
_entity.id
_entity.type
_entity.pdbx_description
1 polymer ?
#
loop_
_entity_poly.entity_id
_entity_poly.type
_entity_poly.pdbx_seq_one_letter_code
_entity_poly.pdbx_strand_id
1 'polypeptide(L)'
;MCDCEVNWNGWYRLFIQDQSVQMPDTCVEEYSCGTDAPLWLKGGHPTVEDGMVTRDVCGHYDNNCCSFLSNPINVKACPGDYYVYEFVKPAFCFLAYCADVTNINSTYTVTTTIMTAVPPVDPCYNYNVLDDPWRATNNQYTSEIMCDCEVSWDGWYRLFIQDQSVQMPDTCVDMLSCGTHAPLWLTGGHPTVEDGVVTRDVCGHWDNDCCYFQSNPIKVKACSGNYFVYEFVKPAFCSLAYCAAVFNTTYTTVTPKKTSTTATTNLDYTGNVLC
;
A
#
# COMPACT_ATOMS: atom_id res chain seq x y z
N MET A 1 -7.02 0.38 -11.08
CA MET A 1 -5.65 0.86 -10.79
C MET A 1 -4.97 1.13 -12.14
N CYS A 2 -4.18 2.19 -12.25
CA CYS A 2 -3.47 2.52 -13.50
C CYS A 2 -1.97 2.61 -13.26
N ASP A 3 -1.19 2.32 -14.28
CA ASP A 3 0.27 2.55 -14.26
C ASP A 3 0.67 3.95 -14.72
N CYS A 4 -0.33 4.76 -15.07
CA CYS A 4 -0.21 6.15 -15.48
C CYS A 4 0.20 7.10 -14.33
N GLU A 5 -0.07 6.70 -13.10
CA GLU A 5 0.24 7.44 -11.87
C GLU A 5 1.57 7.00 -11.25
N VAL A 6 2.12 5.88 -11.73
CA VAL A 6 3.42 5.36 -11.29
C VAL A 6 4.54 6.20 -11.91
N ASN A 7 5.48 6.63 -11.07
CA ASN A 7 6.70 7.29 -11.52
C ASN A 7 7.74 6.23 -11.90
N TRP A 8 7.68 5.77 -13.15
CA TRP A 8 8.64 4.81 -13.68
C TRP A 8 10.03 5.44 -13.83
N ASN A 9 10.97 4.98 -13.01
CA ASN A 9 12.36 5.41 -13.05
C ASN A 9 13.29 4.23 -12.76
N GLY A 10 13.92 3.71 -13.81
CA GLY A 10 14.89 2.62 -13.72
C GLY A 10 14.31 1.26 -14.13
N TRP A 11 14.98 0.21 -13.64
CA TRP A 11 14.74 -1.17 -14.06
C TRP A 11 13.98 -1.95 -12.98
N TYR A 12 12.93 -2.61 -13.39
CA TYR A 12 12.01 -3.33 -12.51
C TYR A 12 12.02 -4.82 -12.81
N ARG A 13 11.98 -5.64 -11.76
CA ARG A 13 11.68 -7.07 -11.84
C ARG A 13 10.30 -7.28 -11.23
N LEU A 14 9.44 -8.00 -11.95
CA LEU A 14 8.07 -8.25 -11.52
C LEU A 14 8.02 -9.43 -10.54
N PHE A 15 7.26 -9.27 -9.47
CA PHE A 15 7.00 -10.32 -8.49
C PHE A 15 5.51 -10.41 -8.16
N ILE A 16 4.99 -11.63 -8.11
CA ILE A 16 3.66 -11.92 -7.55
C ILE A 16 3.85 -13.03 -6.51
N GLN A 17 3.42 -12.79 -5.27
CA GLN A 17 3.58 -13.73 -4.16
C GLN A 17 5.04 -14.22 -4.00
N ASP A 18 5.99 -13.28 -4.05
CA ASP A 18 7.45 -13.52 -4.01
C ASP A 18 8.02 -14.40 -5.15
N GLN A 19 7.19 -14.76 -6.13
CA GLN A 19 7.64 -15.47 -7.32
C GLN A 19 7.99 -14.49 -8.42
N SER A 20 9.14 -14.71 -9.05
CA SER A 20 9.54 -13.97 -10.23
C SER A 20 8.54 -14.26 -11.35
N VAL A 21 7.87 -13.22 -11.81
CA VAL A 21 6.95 -13.28 -12.93
C VAL A 21 7.46 -12.40 -14.06
N GLN A 22 6.80 -12.47 -15.19
CA GLN A 22 7.15 -11.72 -16.39
C GLN A 22 5.90 -11.03 -16.92
N MET A 23 6.08 -9.94 -17.67
CA MET A 23 4.99 -9.36 -18.42
C MET A 23 4.51 -10.41 -19.44
N PRO A 24 3.20 -10.62 -19.66
CA PRO A 24 2.75 -11.56 -20.68
C PRO A 24 3.24 -11.10 -22.06
N ASP A 25 3.71 -12.05 -22.88
CA ASP A 25 4.06 -11.81 -24.29
C ASP A 25 3.00 -12.35 -25.27
N THR A 26 1.86 -12.76 -24.72
CA THR A 26 0.63 -13.07 -25.42
C THR A 26 -0.48 -12.12 -25.00
N CYS A 27 -1.52 -12.05 -25.84
CA CYS A 27 -2.69 -11.22 -25.55
C CYS A 27 -3.32 -11.56 -24.19
N VAL A 28 -3.66 -10.50 -23.45
CA VAL A 28 -4.39 -10.58 -22.18
C VAL A 28 -5.79 -10.07 -22.41
N GLU A 29 -6.80 -10.77 -21.87
CA GLU A 29 -8.21 -10.38 -22.00
C GLU A 29 -8.51 -9.00 -21.39
N GLU A 30 -9.43 -8.25 -22.01
CA GLU A 30 -9.88 -6.95 -21.53
C GLU A 30 -10.34 -7.00 -20.05
N TYR A 31 -10.25 -5.86 -19.36
CA TYR A 31 -10.61 -5.74 -17.94
C TYR A 31 -9.75 -6.57 -16.97
N SER A 32 -8.62 -7.11 -17.44
CA SER A 32 -7.66 -7.84 -16.61
C SER A 32 -6.60 -6.92 -15.99
N CYS A 33 -5.78 -7.44 -15.08
CA CYS A 33 -4.66 -6.70 -14.47
C CYS A 33 -5.08 -5.41 -13.74
N GLY A 34 -6.36 -5.33 -13.33
CA GLY A 34 -6.91 -4.20 -12.58
C GLY A 34 -7.13 -2.94 -13.41
N THR A 35 -7.21 -3.05 -14.74
CA THR A 35 -7.35 -1.94 -15.70
C THR A 35 -8.33 -2.30 -16.82
N ASP A 36 -8.82 -1.32 -17.59
CA ASP A 36 -9.76 -1.59 -18.69
C ASP A 36 -9.05 -2.14 -19.94
N ALA A 37 -7.88 -1.58 -20.27
CA ALA A 37 -7.07 -2.00 -21.42
C ALA A 37 -5.68 -2.50 -20.96
N PRO A 38 -5.51 -3.81 -20.75
CA PRO A 38 -4.27 -4.40 -20.29
C PRO A 38 -3.16 -4.28 -21.34
N LEU A 39 -1.94 -4.05 -20.86
CA LEU A 39 -0.74 -3.95 -21.68
C LEU A 39 0.08 -5.25 -21.63
N TRP A 40 0.50 -5.73 -22.80
CA TRP A 40 1.32 -6.96 -22.96
C TRP A 40 2.43 -6.76 -24.00
N LEU A 41 3.49 -7.57 -23.88
CA LEU A 41 4.77 -7.39 -24.58
C LEU A 41 4.68 -7.95 -26.00
N LYS A 42 4.78 -7.10 -27.02
CA LYS A 42 4.68 -7.54 -28.41
C LYS A 42 6.00 -8.14 -28.89
N GLY A 43 5.94 -9.38 -29.37
CA GLY A 43 7.05 -10.05 -30.04
C GLY A 43 7.96 -10.88 -29.14
N GLY A 44 7.52 -11.18 -27.91
CA GLY A 44 8.23 -12.09 -27.02
C GLY A 44 9.34 -11.44 -26.21
N HIS A 45 9.79 -12.16 -25.20
CA HIS A 45 10.96 -11.80 -24.40
C HIS A 45 12.28 -12.07 -25.15
N PRO A 46 13.34 -11.28 -24.90
CA PRO A 46 14.68 -11.57 -25.42
C PRO A 46 15.33 -12.78 -24.76
N THR A 47 16.41 -13.29 -25.34
CA THR A 47 17.36 -14.20 -24.67
C THR A 47 18.45 -13.42 -23.94
N VAL A 48 19.28 -14.12 -23.13
CA VAL A 48 20.39 -13.47 -22.41
C VAL A 48 21.42 -12.90 -23.39
N GLU A 49 21.61 -13.57 -24.53
CA GLU A 49 22.53 -13.20 -25.61
C GLU A 49 22.06 -11.95 -26.37
N ASP A 50 20.75 -11.73 -26.49
CA ASP A 50 20.19 -10.55 -27.16
C ASP A 50 20.49 -9.25 -26.41
N GLY A 51 20.82 -9.33 -25.11
CA GLY A 51 21.12 -8.18 -24.27
C GLY A 51 19.89 -7.33 -23.98
N MET A 52 20.04 -6.00 -24.05
CA MET A 52 18.93 -5.07 -23.92
C MET A 52 18.25 -4.91 -25.28
N VAL A 53 16.94 -5.13 -25.33
CA VAL A 53 16.13 -4.87 -26.52
C VAL A 53 14.97 -3.94 -26.19
N THR A 54 14.59 -3.12 -27.17
CA THR A 54 13.36 -2.32 -27.10
C THR A 54 12.21 -3.12 -27.71
N ARG A 55 11.08 -3.21 -27.02
CA ARG A 55 9.89 -3.93 -27.47
C ARG A 55 8.67 -3.01 -27.50
N ASP A 56 7.86 -3.21 -28.52
CA ASP A 56 6.54 -2.60 -28.58
C ASP A 56 5.64 -3.22 -27.50
N VAL A 57 4.70 -2.42 -26.99
CA VAL A 57 3.71 -2.84 -26.01
C VAL A 57 2.32 -2.64 -26.59
N CYS A 58 1.53 -3.71 -26.65
CA CYS A 58 0.17 -3.69 -27.17
C CYS A 58 -0.85 -3.49 -26.05
N GLY A 59 -1.86 -2.67 -26.29
CA GLY A 59 -3.07 -2.60 -25.45
C GLY A 59 -4.24 -3.37 -26.08
N HIS A 60 -4.91 -4.21 -25.29
CA HIS A 60 -6.15 -4.87 -25.71
C HIS A 60 -7.34 -3.93 -25.43
N TYR A 61 -8.07 -3.57 -26.48
CA TYR A 61 -9.32 -2.82 -26.39
C TYR A 61 -10.23 -3.09 -27.59
N ASP A 62 -11.54 -2.96 -27.40
CA ASP A 62 -12.59 -3.24 -28.40
C ASP A 62 -12.45 -4.62 -29.09
N ASN A 63 -12.19 -5.67 -28.30
CA ASN A 63 -11.93 -7.05 -28.76
C ASN A 63 -10.74 -7.18 -29.73
N ASN A 64 -9.86 -6.19 -29.76
CA ASN A 64 -8.63 -6.21 -30.53
C ASN A 64 -7.42 -6.25 -29.60
N CYS A 65 -6.75 -7.41 -29.58
CA CYS A 65 -5.56 -7.69 -28.76
C CYS A 65 -4.43 -6.65 -28.90
N CYS A 66 -4.36 -5.91 -30.01
CA CYS A 66 -3.42 -4.80 -30.17
C CYS A 66 -4.12 -3.63 -30.85
N SER A 67 -5.16 -3.11 -30.21
CA SER A 67 -5.92 -1.96 -30.72
C SER A 67 -5.07 -0.70 -30.84
N PHE A 68 -4.07 -0.54 -29.97
CA PHE A 68 -3.11 0.55 -30.02
C PHE A 68 -1.78 0.11 -29.42
N LEU A 69 -0.73 0.88 -29.73
CA LEU A 69 0.59 0.73 -29.14
C LEU A 69 0.74 1.72 -27.99
N SER A 70 1.20 1.22 -26.84
CA SER A 70 1.73 2.07 -25.77
C SER A 70 3.15 2.53 -26.13
N ASN A 71 3.76 3.32 -25.26
CA ASN A 71 5.18 3.64 -25.37
C ASN A 71 5.99 2.33 -25.34
N PRO A 72 6.98 2.16 -26.24
CA PRO A 72 7.86 1.00 -26.20
C PRO A 72 8.68 1.01 -24.92
N ILE A 73 9.03 -0.18 -24.43
CA ILE A 73 9.82 -0.36 -23.21
C ILE A 73 11.13 -1.07 -23.53
N ASN A 74 12.15 -0.88 -22.69
CA ASN A 74 13.34 -1.72 -22.76
C ASN A 74 13.16 -2.94 -21.86
N VAL A 75 13.60 -4.10 -22.35
CA VAL A 75 13.57 -5.37 -21.62
C VAL A 75 14.88 -6.11 -21.83
N LYS A 76 15.34 -6.78 -20.78
CA LYS A 76 16.56 -7.60 -20.80
C LYS A 76 16.31 -8.91 -20.06
N ALA A 77 16.80 -10.01 -20.63
CA ALA A 77 16.89 -11.29 -19.93
C ALA A 77 18.14 -11.34 -19.05
N CYS A 78 17.98 -11.87 -17.84
CA CYS A 78 19.06 -11.98 -16.87
C CYS A 78 19.42 -13.46 -16.61
N PRO A 79 20.68 -13.76 -16.29
CA PRO A 79 21.06 -15.07 -15.78
C PRO A 79 20.22 -15.42 -14.54
N GLY A 80 19.64 -16.62 -14.53
CA GLY A 80 18.68 -17.04 -13.48
C GLY A 80 17.21 -17.00 -13.91
N ASP A 81 16.93 -16.95 -15.22
CA ASP A 81 15.61 -17.14 -15.82
C ASP A 81 14.57 -16.09 -15.37
N TYR A 82 14.96 -14.82 -15.44
CA TYR A 82 14.06 -13.70 -15.18
C TYR A 82 14.36 -12.52 -16.09
N TYR A 83 13.39 -11.61 -16.16
CA TYR A 83 13.46 -10.41 -16.98
C TYR A 83 13.45 -9.16 -16.10
N VAL A 84 14.11 -8.12 -16.60
CA VAL A 84 14.01 -6.77 -16.06
C VAL A 84 13.50 -5.84 -17.14
N TYR A 85 12.66 -4.90 -16.73
CA TYR A 85 11.93 -3.99 -17.61
C TYR A 85 12.20 -2.54 -17.19
N GLU A 86 12.53 -1.70 -18.15
CA GLU A 86 12.50 -0.26 -17.99
C GLU A 86 11.17 0.25 -18.56
N PHE A 87 10.15 0.26 -17.70
CA PHE A 87 8.80 0.66 -18.08
C PHE A 87 8.74 2.14 -18.38
N VAL A 88 7.83 2.51 -19.29
CA VAL A 88 7.53 3.90 -19.61
C VAL A 88 6.11 4.19 -19.19
N LYS A 89 5.89 5.36 -18.57
CA LYS A 89 4.55 5.80 -18.18
C LYS A 89 3.54 5.68 -19.35
N PRO A 90 2.44 4.92 -19.18
CA PRO A 90 1.39 4.87 -20.18
C PRO A 90 0.70 6.23 -20.34
N ALA A 91 0.23 6.54 -21.54
CA ALA A 91 -0.37 7.83 -21.86
C ALA A 91 -1.74 8.05 -21.19
N PHE A 92 -2.42 6.99 -20.77
CA PHE A 92 -3.79 7.06 -20.26
C PHE A 92 -4.00 6.21 -18.99
N CYS A 93 -4.96 6.63 -18.17
CA CYS A 93 -5.26 6.02 -16.86
C CYS A 93 -6.08 4.72 -16.92
N PHE A 94 -6.53 4.32 -18.09
CA PHE A 94 -7.19 3.02 -18.29
C PHE A 94 -6.20 1.94 -18.78
N LEU A 95 -4.89 2.21 -18.69
CA LEU A 95 -3.80 1.32 -19.08
C LEU A 95 -3.00 0.85 -17.85
N ALA A 96 -2.60 -0.42 -17.86
CA ALA A 96 -1.67 -1.00 -16.91
C ALA A 96 -0.88 -2.16 -17.53
N TYR A 97 0.39 -2.27 -17.20
CA TYR A 97 1.27 -3.39 -17.51
C TYR A 97 0.80 -4.63 -16.76
N CYS A 98 0.52 -5.69 -17.50
CA CYS A 98 0.20 -6.97 -16.90
C CYS A 98 1.46 -7.69 -16.39
N ALA A 99 1.25 -8.53 -15.38
CA ALA A 99 2.23 -9.51 -14.93
C ALA A 99 1.56 -10.89 -14.99
N ASP A 100 2.22 -11.83 -15.65
CA ASP A 100 1.68 -13.15 -15.96
C ASP A 100 2.07 -14.18 -14.89
N VAL A 101 1.07 -14.93 -14.44
CA VAL A 101 1.20 -16.02 -13.46
C VAL A 101 1.24 -17.40 -14.12
N THR A 102 1.33 -17.51 -15.44
CA THR A 102 1.39 -18.81 -16.16
C THR A 102 2.56 -19.70 -15.74
N ASN A 103 3.67 -19.12 -15.29
CA ASN A 103 4.81 -19.87 -14.72
C ASN A 103 4.59 -20.31 -13.26
N ILE A 104 3.52 -19.83 -12.62
CA ILE A 104 3.06 -20.28 -11.32
C ILE A 104 2.13 -21.47 -11.55
N ASN A 105 2.70 -22.67 -11.71
CA ASN A 105 1.92 -23.91 -11.79
C ASN A 105 1.01 -24.00 -10.56
N SER A 106 -0.28 -23.76 -10.79
CA SER A 106 -1.35 -23.86 -9.80
C SER A 106 -1.68 -25.32 -9.51
N THR A 107 -0.76 -26.04 -8.88
CA THR A 107 -1.04 -27.22 -8.06
C THR A 107 0.06 -27.39 -7.02
N TYR A 108 -0.07 -26.76 -5.86
CA TYR A 108 0.66 -27.20 -4.67
C TYR A 108 -0.30 -27.37 -3.50
N THR A 109 -0.59 -28.64 -3.21
CA THR A 109 -0.61 -29.13 -1.84
C THR A 109 0.69 -28.69 -1.16
N VAL A 110 0.57 -28.06 0.00
CA VAL A 110 1.68 -27.60 0.84
C VAL A 110 2.69 -28.73 1.07
N THR A 111 3.80 -28.72 0.35
CA THR A 111 5.01 -29.48 0.70
C THR A 111 6.13 -28.49 0.95
N THR A 112 6.40 -28.31 2.24
CA THR A 112 7.44 -27.46 2.80
C THR A 112 8.82 -28.03 2.44
N THR A 113 9.39 -27.61 1.31
CA THR A 113 10.83 -27.72 1.07
C THR A 113 11.51 -26.44 1.53
N ILE A 114 12.24 -26.54 2.64
CA ILE A 114 13.07 -25.48 3.21
C ILE A 114 14.24 -25.24 2.26
N MET A 115 14.06 -24.32 1.31
CA MET A 115 15.18 -23.55 0.78
C MET A 115 15.40 -22.40 1.76
N THR A 116 16.60 -22.30 2.30
CA THR A 116 16.99 -21.19 3.18
C THR A 116 17.02 -19.90 2.37
N ALA A 117 15.85 -19.29 2.21
CA ALA A 117 15.73 -17.87 1.91
C ALA A 117 16.55 -17.12 2.95
N VAL A 118 17.32 -16.12 2.51
CA VAL A 118 17.73 -15.06 3.43
C VAL A 118 16.44 -14.58 4.09
N PRO A 119 16.31 -14.68 5.42
CA PRO A 119 15.05 -14.33 6.07
C PRO A 119 14.69 -12.90 5.63
N PRO A 120 13.43 -12.63 5.22
CA PRO A 120 13.01 -11.27 4.93
C PRO A 120 13.44 -10.41 6.11
N VAL A 121 14.28 -9.41 5.85
CA VAL A 121 14.88 -8.60 6.92
C VAL A 121 13.71 -7.97 7.65
N ASP A 122 13.54 -8.34 8.92
CA ASP A 122 12.41 -7.87 9.71
C ASP A 122 12.45 -6.34 9.73
N PRO A 123 11.40 -5.64 9.27
CA PRO A 123 11.40 -4.19 9.21
C PRO A 123 11.48 -3.53 10.59
N CYS A 124 11.30 -4.29 11.69
CA CYS A 124 11.62 -3.82 13.04
C CYS A 124 13.14 -3.63 13.28
N TYR A 125 14.00 -4.25 12.47
CA TYR A 125 15.46 -4.11 12.58
C TYR A 125 16.10 -3.40 11.39
N ASN A 126 15.33 -3.12 10.34
CA ASN A 126 15.81 -2.43 9.14
C ASN A 126 14.74 -1.47 8.62
N TYR A 127 14.82 -0.23 9.08
CA TYR A 127 13.91 0.85 8.72
C TYR A 127 14.69 2.16 8.51
N ASN A 128 14.12 3.04 7.71
CA ASN A 128 14.51 4.44 7.60
C ASN A 128 13.94 5.25 8.77
N VAL A 129 14.71 6.21 9.26
CA VAL A 129 14.24 7.16 10.28
C VAL A 129 13.54 8.32 9.58
N LEU A 130 12.31 8.61 9.99
CA LEU A 130 11.58 9.80 9.57
C LEU A 130 11.37 10.70 10.79
N ASP A 131 12.28 11.65 10.98
CA ASP A 131 12.26 12.63 12.07
C ASP A 131 12.09 14.06 11.52
N ASP A 132 10.86 14.34 11.11
CA ASP A 132 10.47 15.62 10.55
C ASP A 132 9.53 16.32 11.55
N PRO A 133 10.01 17.34 12.30
CA PRO A 133 9.20 17.99 13.34
C PRO A 133 7.89 18.60 12.83
N TRP A 134 7.84 18.95 11.53
CA TRP A 134 6.67 19.55 10.93
C TRP A 134 5.47 18.58 10.83
N ARG A 135 5.71 17.27 10.92
CA ARG A 135 4.67 16.22 10.88
C ARG A 135 3.84 16.11 12.15
N ALA A 136 4.25 16.81 13.22
CA ALA A 136 3.56 16.75 14.49
C ALA A 136 2.10 17.23 14.39
N THR A 137 1.16 16.52 15.02
CA THR A 137 -0.26 16.92 15.03
C THR A 137 -0.52 18.28 15.69
N ASN A 138 0.38 18.73 16.56
CA ASN A 138 0.31 20.07 17.16
C ASN A 138 0.95 21.16 16.28
N ASN A 139 1.59 20.80 15.17
CA ASN A 139 2.13 21.75 14.22
C ASN A 139 1.04 22.15 13.22
N GLN A 140 0.71 23.44 13.19
CA GLN A 140 -0.27 24.00 12.26
C GLN A 140 0.43 24.49 10.99
N TYR A 141 -0.28 24.45 9.87
CA TYR A 141 0.12 25.12 8.64
C TYR A 141 0.25 26.64 8.89
N THR A 142 1.35 27.24 8.41
CA THR A 142 1.63 28.67 8.65
C THR A 142 1.96 29.50 7.40
N SER A 143 2.32 28.89 6.26
CA SER A 143 2.41 29.54 4.93
C SER A 143 3.02 28.63 3.86
N GLU A 144 3.93 27.75 4.26
CA GLU A 144 4.53 26.73 3.41
C GLU A 144 3.79 25.41 3.63
N ILE A 145 3.32 24.81 2.54
CA ILE A 145 2.64 23.53 2.60
C ILE A 145 3.66 22.40 2.54
N MET A 146 3.67 21.57 3.57
CA MET A 146 4.43 20.34 3.58
C MET A 146 3.60 19.24 2.94
N CYS A 147 4.25 18.43 2.11
CA CYS A 147 3.55 17.37 1.42
C CYS A 147 4.42 16.15 1.13
N ASP A 148 3.76 15.00 1.18
CA ASP A 148 4.42 13.71 1.02
C ASP A 148 4.32 13.16 -0.40
N CYS A 149 3.67 13.87 -1.33
CA CYS A 149 3.60 13.46 -2.72
C CYS A 149 4.94 13.64 -3.46
N GLU A 150 5.85 14.49 -2.94
CA GLU A 150 7.19 14.70 -3.50
C GLU A 150 8.26 13.82 -2.83
N VAL A 151 7.90 13.11 -1.76
CA VAL A 151 8.81 12.19 -1.07
C VAL A 151 8.92 10.90 -1.89
N SER A 152 10.16 10.46 -2.13
CA SER A 152 10.43 9.15 -2.73
C SER A 152 10.36 8.08 -1.64
N TRP A 153 9.15 7.59 -1.39
CA TRP A 153 8.90 6.52 -0.42
C TRP A 153 9.49 5.21 -0.92
N ASP A 154 10.45 4.67 -0.18
CA ASP A 154 11.05 3.36 -0.44
C ASP A 154 11.41 2.67 0.88
N GLY A 155 10.82 1.50 1.10
CA GLY A 155 11.02 0.69 2.29
C GLY A 155 10.19 1.11 3.50
N TRP A 156 10.66 0.67 4.67
CA TRP A 156 9.96 0.83 5.94
C TRP A 156 10.47 2.03 6.71
N TYR A 157 9.58 2.76 7.36
CA TYR A 157 9.89 3.97 8.10
C TYR A 157 9.45 3.86 9.55
N ARG A 158 10.27 4.38 10.46
CA ARG A 158 9.91 4.60 11.86
C ARG A 158 9.83 6.10 12.11
N LEU A 159 8.71 6.52 12.70
CA LEU A 159 8.42 7.92 12.97
C LEU A 159 9.07 8.40 14.26
N PHE A 160 9.67 9.58 14.20
CA PHE A 160 10.20 10.31 15.33
C PHE A 160 9.76 11.78 15.25
N ILE A 161 9.68 12.44 16.40
CA ILE A 161 9.64 13.90 16.52
C ILE A 161 10.70 14.28 17.54
N GLN A 162 11.76 14.96 17.10
CA GLN A 162 12.86 15.39 17.97
C GLN A 162 13.47 14.19 18.72
N ASP A 163 13.84 13.14 17.99
CA ASP A 163 14.34 11.86 18.51
C ASP A 163 13.37 11.07 19.42
N GLN A 164 12.15 11.58 19.67
CA GLN A 164 11.13 10.86 20.42
C GLN A 164 10.37 9.91 19.51
N SER A 165 10.29 8.62 19.89
CA SER A 165 9.48 7.63 19.17
C SER A 165 8.01 8.05 19.18
N VAL A 166 7.41 8.15 18.00
CA VAL A 166 6.00 8.52 17.80
C VAL A 166 5.35 7.57 16.81
N GLN A 167 4.06 7.74 16.57
CA GLN A 167 3.29 6.90 15.66
C GLN A 167 2.36 7.75 14.79
N MET A 168 1.88 7.17 13.70
CA MET A 168 0.83 7.80 12.91
C MET A 168 -0.43 7.85 13.78
N PRO A 169 -1.20 8.94 13.82
CA PRO A 169 -2.45 8.95 14.58
C PRO A 169 -3.43 7.96 13.95
N ASP A 170 -4.15 7.21 14.79
CA ASP A 170 -5.26 6.33 14.38
C ASP A 170 -6.65 6.93 14.70
N THR A 171 -6.66 8.21 15.04
CA THR A 171 -7.83 9.05 15.20
C THR A 171 -7.73 10.24 14.27
N CYS A 172 -8.87 10.75 13.84
CA CYS A 172 -8.96 11.94 13.00
C CYS A 172 -8.14 13.10 13.57
N VAL A 173 -7.35 13.72 12.69
CA VAL A 173 -6.52 14.89 12.99
C VAL A 173 -7.19 16.12 12.40
N ASP A 174 -7.25 17.22 13.14
CA ASP A 174 -7.87 18.46 12.68
C ASP A 174 -7.22 18.99 11.38
N MET A 175 -8.04 19.51 10.46
CA MET A 175 -7.57 20.14 9.22
C MET A 175 -6.46 21.17 9.50
N LEU A 176 -5.57 21.38 8.52
CA LEU A 176 -4.45 22.31 8.61
C LEU A 176 -3.34 21.91 9.62
N SER A 177 -3.38 20.70 10.15
CA SER A 177 -2.33 20.15 11.04
C SER A 177 -1.23 19.43 10.27
N CYS A 178 -0.15 19.06 10.96
CA CYS A 178 1.01 18.33 10.41
C CYS A 178 1.67 19.06 9.24
N GLY A 179 1.62 20.40 9.26
CA GLY A 179 2.20 21.26 8.22
C GLY A 179 1.52 21.16 6.85
N THR A 180 0.36 20.50 6.73
CA THR A 180 -0.34 20.29 5.45
C THR A 180 -1.79 20.78 5.50
N HIS A 181 -2.50 20.74 4.38
CA HIS A 181 -3.92 21.11 4.33
C HIS A 181 -4.83 19.98 4.88
N ALA A 182 -4.65 18.77 4.36
CA ALA A 182 -5.45 17.60 4.69
C ALA A 182 -4.55 16.54 5.35
N PRO A 183 -4.46 16.51 6.69
CA PRO A 183 -3.61 15.57 7.41
C PRO A 183 -4.06 14.12 7.23
N LEU A 184 -3.11 13.23 6.97
CA LEU A 184 -3.35 11.81 6.83
C LEU A 184 -3.22 11.08 8.17
N TRP A 185 -4.19 10.20 8.45
CA TRP A 185 -4.29 9.39 9.66
C TRP A 185 -4.78 7.97 9.34
N LEU A 186 -4.47 7.03 10.22
CA LEU A 186 -4.64 5.59 10.03
C LEU A 186 -6.05 5.16 10.40
N THR A 187 -6.73 4.41 9.54
CA THR A 187 -8.04 3.85 9.89
C THR A 187 -7.92 2.46 10.52
N GLY A 188 -8.78 2.20 11.51
CA GLY A 188 -8.88 0.88 12.15
C GLY A 188 -7.84 0.60 13.24
N GLY A 189 -6.99 1.57 13.60
CA GLY A 189 -5.99 1.39 14.66
C GLY A 189 -4.71 0.70 14.21
N HIS A 190 -3.77 0.61 15.14
CA HIS A 190 -2.51 -0.09 14.92
C HIS A 190 -2.63 -1.60 15.18
N PRO A 191 -1.85 -2.45 14.50
CA PRO A 191 -1.78 -3.90 14.77
C PRO A 191 -1.19 -4.21 16.16
N THR A 192 -1.35 -5.44 16.64
CA THR A 192 -0.51 -6.01 17.70
C THR A 192 0.74 -6.67 17.12
N VAL A 193 1.68 -7.09 17.97
CA VAL A 193 2.91 -7.76 17.52
C VAL A 193 2.59 -9.10 16.84
N GLU A 194 1.54 -9.77 17.30
CA GLU A 194 1.08 -11.06 16.79
C GLU A 194 0.44 -10.95 15.39
N ASP A 195 -0.12 -9.79 15.05
CA ASP A 195 -0.75 -9.54 13.74
C ASP A 195 0.28 -9.51 12.59
N GLY A 196 1.56 -9.27 12.90
CA GLY A 196 2.61 -9.14 11.89
C GLY A 196 2.43 -7.91 11.00
N VAL A 197 2.67 -8.07 9.69
CA VAL A 197 2.47 -7.00 8.70
C VAL A 197 1.01 -6.98 8.28
N VAL A 198 0.32 -5.87 8.51
CA VAL A 198 -1.07 -5.65 8.09
C VAL A 198 -1.18 -4.47 7.14
N THR A 199 -2.18 -4.50 6.27
CA THR A 199 -2.54 -3.34 5.43
C THR A 199 -3.62 -2.54 6.13
N ARG A 200 -3.51 -1.21 6.13
CA ARG A 200 -4.45 -0.28 6.75
C ARG A 200 -4.82 0.83 5.77
N ASP A 201 -6.10 1.17 5.72
CA ASP A 201 -6.55 2.31 4.92
C ASP A 201 -6.16 3.62 5.62
N VAL A 202 -5.95 4.66 4.81
CA VAL A 202 -5.50 5.98 5.27
C VAL A 202 -6.49 7.03 4.82
N CYS A 203 -6.97 7.83 5.76
CA CYS A 203 -7.91 8.92 5.52
C CYS A 203 -7.21 10.28 5.64
N GLY A 204 -7.65 11.24 4.81
CA GLY A 204 -7.28 12.66 4.91
C GLY A 204 -8.48 13.51 5.31
N HIS A 205 -8.32 14.33 6.35
CA HIS A 205 -9.38 15.20 6.84
C HIS A 205 -9.46 16.49 6.01
N TRP A 206 -10.63 16.75 5.42
CA TRP A 206 -10.94 18.00 4.72
C TRP A 206 -12.44 18.29 4.76
N ASP A 207 -12.83 19.55 4.58
CA ASP A 207 -14.25 19.97 4.51
C ASP A 207 -15.12 19.48 5.70
N ASN A 208 -14.52 19.39 6.90
CA ASN A 208 -15.13 18.81 8.11
C ASN A 208 -15.53 17.33 8.01
N ASP A 209 -15.04 16.61 6.99
CA ASP A 209 -15.11 15.16 6.89
C ASP A 209 -13.71 14.56 7.16
N CYS A 210 -13.62 13.83 8.27
CA CYS A 210 -12.41 13.14 8.70
C CYS A 210 -11.84 12.17 7.66
N CYS A 211 -12.64 11.72 6.69
CA CYS A 211 -12.19 10.88 5.59
C CYS A 211 -12.67 11.41 4.23
N TYR A 212 -12.60 12.73 4.03
CA TYR A 212 -12.88 13.33 2.73
C TYR A 212 -11.98 12.78 1.63
N PHE A 213 -10.68 12.65 1.92
CA PHE A 213 -9.72 12.04 1.01
C PHE A 213 -9.42 10.60 1.43
N GLN A 214 -9.62 9.67 0.51
CA GLN A 214 -9.14 8.30 0.65
C GLN A 214 -7.74 8.22 0.02
N SER A 215 -6.72 8.04 0.85
CA SER A 215 -5.34 7.85 0.38
C SER A 215 -5.06 6.37 0.08
N ASN A 216 -3.92 6.11 -0.56
CA ASN A 216 -3.45 4.75 -0.77
C ASN A 216 -3.26 4.03 0.58
N PRO A 217 -3.75 2.78 0.72
CA PRO A 217 -3.49 1.97 1.91
C PRO A 217 -1.98 1.77 2.10
N ILE A 218 -1.56 1.65 3.36
CA ILE A 218 -0.15 1.44 3.73
C ILE A 218 0.01 0.12 4.48
N LYS A 219 1.22 -0.42 4.53
CA LYS A 219 1.53 -1.53 5.43
C LYS A 219 2.04 -1.02 6.76
N VAL A 220 1.62 -1.67 7.85
CA VAL A 220 2.01 -1.34 9.22
C VAL A 220 2.38 -2.62 9.95
N LYS A 221 3.44 -2.57 10.77
CA LYS A 221 3.83 -3.67 11.66
C LYS A 221 4.13 -3.13 13.05
N ALA A 222 3.64 -3.83 14.07
CA ALA A 222 4.00 -3.59 15.45
C ALA A 222 5.30 -4.33 15.81
N CYS A 223 6.20 -3.66 16.51
CA CYS A 223 7.49 -4.20 16.90
C CYS A 223 7.57 -4.40 18.42
N SER A 224 8.36 -5.38 18.86
CA SER A 224 8.51 -5.77 20.27
C SER A 224 9.05 -4.66 21.20
N GLY A 225 9.51 -3.54 20.65
CA GLY A 225 9.95 -2.35 21.39
C GLY A 225 8.86 -1.29 21.61
N ASN A 226 7.58 -1.64 21.45
CA ASN A 226 6.45 -0.72 21.56
C ASN A 226 6.55 0.48 20.59
N TYR A 227 6.80 0.16 19.33
CA TYR A 227 6.78 1.11 18.23
C TYR A 227 6.26 0.41 16.98
N PHE A 228 5.94 1.22 15.98
CA PHE A 228 5.42 0.77 14.70
C PHE A 228 6.37 1.18 13.58
N VAL A 229 6.39 0.35 12.54
CA VAL A 229 7.04 0.67 11.27
C VAL A 229 6.00 0.68 10.17
N TYR A 230 6.18 1.57 9.20
CA TYR A 230 5.22 1.87 8.15
C TYR A 230 5.89 1.78 6.79
N GLU A 231 5.28 1.06 5.86
CA GLU A 231 5.62 1.14 4.45
C GLU A 231 4.66 2.15 3.82
N PHE A 232 5.05 3.42 3.86
CA PHE A 232 4.24 4.52 3.33
C PHE A 232 4.15 4.48 1.82
N VAL A 233 3.04 4.99 1.29
CA VAL A 233 2.80 5.08 -0.15
C VAL A 233 2.61 6.53 -0.52
N LYS A 234 3.15 6.95 -1.66
CA LYS A 234 3.01 8.32 -2.16
C LYS A 234 1.52 8.74 -2.20
N PRO A 235 1.11 9.81 -1.50
CA PRO A 235 -0.23 10.37 -1.62
C PRO A 235 -0.46 11.03 -2.99
N ALA A 236 -1.72 11.10 -3.43
CA ALA A 236 -2.09 11.59 -4.76
C ALA A 236 -1.86 13.11 -4.97
N PHE A 237 -1.91 13.91 -3.91
CA PHE A 237 -1.87 15.37 -3.99
C PHE A 237 -0.93 15.98 -2.96
N CYS A 238 -0.34 17.13 -3.28
CA CYS A 238 0.52 17.88 -2.36
C CYS A 238 -0.25 18.52 -1.19
N SER A 239 -1.57 18.40 -1.14
CA SER A 239 -2.37 18.79 0.03
C SER A 239 -2.38 17.74 1.14
N LEU A 240 -1.68 16.61 0.97
CA LEU A 240 -1.72 15.45 1.86
C LEU A 240 -0.33 15.17 2.46
N ALA A 241 -0.29 14.90 3.77
CA ALA A 241 0.91 14.46 4.47
C ALA A 241 0.58 13.54 5.65
N TYR A 242 1.42 12.53 5.87
CA TYR A 242 1.38 11.61 7.00
C TYR A 242 1.72 12.32 8.30
N CYS A 243 0.76 12.33 9.22
CA CYS A 243 0.93 12.88 10.55
C CYS A 243 1.73 11.97 11.47
N ALA A 244 2.33 12.57 12.49
CA ALA A 244 2.96 11.89 13.60
C ALA A 244 2.47 12.48 14.93
N ALA A 245 2.16 11.62 15.90
CA ALA A 245 1.68 12.00 17.21
C ALA A 245 2.36 11.20 18.32
N VAL A 246 2.65 11.86 19.44
CA VAL A 246 3.07 11.19 20.66
C VAL A 246 1.89 10.42 21.21
N PHE A 247 2.00 9.09 21.29
CA PHE A 247 1.02 8.28 22.00
C PHE A 247 1.33 8.28 23.49
N ASN A 248 0.68 9.18 24.23
CA ASN A 248 0.67 9.07 25.68
C ASN A 248 -0.26 7.91 26.05
N THR A 249 0.29 6.82 26.57
CA THR A 249 -0.47 5.70 27.16
C THR A 249 -1.21 6.07 28.45
N THR A 250 -1.38 7.35 28.74
CA THR A 250 -2.15 7.84 29.89
C THR A 250 -3.45 8.47 29.36
N TYR A 251 -4.58 7.93 29.85
CA TYR A 251 -5.99 8.27 29.56
C TYR A 251 -6.55 7.61 28.28
N THR A 252 -7.54 6.72 28.30
CA THR A 252 -8.60 6.43 29.28
C THR A 252 -9.01 4.95 29.15
N THR A 253 -8.94 4.20 30.25
CA THR A 253 -9.90 3.10 30.47
C THR A 253 -11.28 3.74 30.61
N VAL A 254 -11.94 4.01 29.47
CA VAL A 254 -13.38 4.24 29.48
C VAL A 254 -13.99 2.88 29.78
N THR A 255 -14.12 2.59 31.06
CA THR A 255 -14.99 1.50 31.52
C THR A 255 -16.35 1.80 30.89
N PRO A 256 -16.93 0.91 30.07
CA PRO A 256 -18.24 1.15 29.52
C PRO A 256 -19.20 1.28 30.71
N LYS A 257 -19.75 2.49 30.88
CA LYS A 257 -20.79 2.76 31.85
C LYS A 257 -21.94 1.82 31.52
N LYS A 258 -22.07 0.76 32.31
CA LYS A 258 -23.19 -0.17 32.25
C LYS A 258 -24.45 0.66 32.50
N THR A 259 -25.19 0.95 31.44
CA THR A 259 -26.50 1.58 31.54
C THR A 259 -27.40 0.62 32.31
N SER A 260 -27.62 0.94 33.58
CA SER A 260 -28.54 0.23 34.44
C SER A 260 -29.95 0.61 34.01
N THR A 261 -30.54 -0.19 33.13
CA THR A 261 -31.97 -0.12 32.83
C THR A 261 -32.73 -0.64 34.04
N THR A 262 -33.36 0.25 34.79
CA THR A 262 -34.31 -0.12 35.84
C THR A 262 -35.55 -0.71 35.19
N ALA A 263 -35.60 -2.04 35.07
CA ALA A 263 -36.82 -2.76 34.75
C ALA A 263 -37.59 -3.02 36.05
N THR A 264 -38.70 -2.31 36.22
CA THR A 264 -39.70 -2.56 37.27
C THR A 264 -40.36 -3.92 37.03
N THR A 265 -40.21 -4.81 38.00
CA THR A 265 -40.90 -6.11 38.05
C THR A 265 -42.39 -5.92 38.30
N ASN A 266 -43.23 -6.45 37.42
CA ASN A 266 -44.58 -6.87 37.76
C ASN A 266 -44.67 -8.38 37.52
N LEU A 267 -45.01 -9.10 38.58
CA LEU A 267 -45.35 -10.52 38.56
C LEU A 267 -46.71 -10.69 37.87
N ASP A 268 -46.86 -11.72 37.03
CA ASP A 268 -47.90 -12.72 37.28
C ASP A 268 -47.81 -13.96 36.37
N TYR A 269 -47.85 -15.10 37.08
CA TYR A 269 -48.65 -16.32 36.88
C TYR A 269 -48.57 -17.17 35.58
N THR A 270 -48.29 -18.47 35.81
CA THR A 270 -48.44 -19.68 34.95
C THR A 270 -47.53 -19.78 33.72
N GLY A 271 -46.81 -20.87 33.43
CA GLY A 271 -46.72 -22.22 33.97
C GLY A 271 -46.15 -23.11 32.85
N ASN A 272 -45.17 -23.97 33.17
CA ASN A 272 -44.57 -25.07 32.37
C ASN A 272 -43.84 -24.67 31.06
N VAL A 273 -42.62 -25.08 30.66
CA VAL A 273 -41.68 -26.23 30.84
C VAL A 273 -41.33 -26.79 29.43
N LEU A 274 -40.03 -27.03 29.17
CA LEU A 274 -39.35 -27.83 28.11
C LEU A 274 -39.29 -27.25 26.68
N CYS A 275 -38.20 -27.34 25.89
CA CYS A 275 -36.87 -27.97 25.98
C CYS A 275 -35.76 -26.94 25.73
#